data_AF-A0A6N7TVP4-F1
#
_entry.id   AF-A0A6N7TVP4-F1
#
_cell.length_a   1.000
_cell.length_b   1.000
_cell.length_c   1.000
_cell.angle_alpha   90.00
_cell.angle_beta   90.00
_cell.angle_gamma   90.00
#
_symmetry.space_group_name_H-M   'P 1'
#
loop_
_entity.id
_entity.type
_entity.pdbx_description
1 polymer ?
#
loop_
_entity_poly.entity_id
_entity_poly.type
_entity_poly.pdbx_seq_one_letter_code
_entity_poly.pdbx_strand_id
1 'polypeptide(L)'
;MEEFASQNPRPMGGPQWKQLNRQRRVYLMPDFCRISLPIRNPGPDAAEWVRVNGSRTYVLHPQTVTTPGKGITHIWPYGKKARLLMVWISTQVVRQKKHNTSRVIMLPSTLRQLMEDLGIQRKPRKTDYEDFKRQIGALSYFDMTITEMKTTTETIWQDTKKVTLVEESHIGWSRYTPKNGVTEGSYIQLTQETWDRMAKSTPLSADMVEILTSTGRGAEFDIYAWLSQRIYALNHSHAYQTPLITWKSLQNQMGSNYAETRNFVTRFKQSLKHVTALWNAALADAGAEGRLHYSIEKGGLRLYRSPVSVVPKPKCSDHADTLHQEANPLSQKKDSKSTVKVEDFPSDQSYDVLATPPISTDEDWDQIPIEPMEFKQG
;
A
#
# COMPACT_ATOMS: atom_id res chain seq x y z
N MET A 1 24.84 35.04 -9.40
CA MET A 1 24.38 33.72 -9.90
C MET A 1 24.20 32.80 -8.69
N GLU A 2 23.35 33.19 -7.74
CA GLU A 2 23.53 32.80 -6.33
C GLU A 2 22.22 32.84 -5.51
N GLU A 3 21.07 32.61 -6.16
CA GLU A 3 19.74 32.83 -5.53
C GLU A 3 18.76 31.64 -5.72
N PHE A 4 19.29 30.43 -5.93
CA PHE A 4 18.47 29.19 -6.07
C PHE A 4 18.71 28.15 -4.96
N ALA A 5 19.52 28.46 -3.94
CA ALA A 5 19.97 27.48 -2.94
C ALA A 5 19.07 27.32 -1.69
N SER A 6 17.99 28.10 -1.53
CA SER A 6 17.28 28.22 -0.24
C SER A 6 16.08 27.29 -0.03
N GLN A 7 15.66 26.51 -1.04
CA GLN A 7 14.43 25.70 -0.99
C GLN A 7 14.62 24.17 -0.94
N ASN A 8 15.85 23.66 -0.82
CA ASN A 8 16.04 22.24 -0.56
C ASN A 8 15.46 21.85 0.82
N PRO A 9 14.52 20.89 0.91
CA PRO A 9 13.95 20.47 2.19
C PRO A 9 15.05 19.88 3.06
N ARG A 10 15.34 20.52 4.20
CA ARG A 10 16.41 20.10 5.10
C ARG A 10 16.16 18.65 5.54
N PRO A 11 17.15 17.74 5.43
CA PRO A 11 16.95 16.33 5.77
C PRO A 11 16.66 16.20 7.27
N MET A 12 15.39 15.93 7.59
CA MET A 12 14.93 15.64 8.96
C MET A 12 15.48 14.29 9.42
N GLY A 13 16.73 14.31 9.90
CA GLY A 13 17.47 13.18 10.46
C GLY A 13 16.92 12.71 11.81
N GLY A 14 15.62 12.44 11.89
CA GLY A 14 14.94 11.97 13.10
C GLY A 14 14.88 10.43 13.22
N PRO A 15 14.51 9.90 14.39
CA PRO A 15 14.41 8.45 14.66
C PRO A 15 13.29 7.72 13.89
N GLN A 16 12.59 8.40 12.98
CA GLN A 16 11.46 7.88 12.20
C GLN A 16 11.83 6.69 11.30
N TRP A 17 13.12 6.54 10.95
CA TRP A 17 13.61 5.50 10.04
C TRP A 17 13.76 4.10 10.68
N LYS A 18 13.79 3.98 12.01
CA LYS A 18 14.03 2.69 12.69
C LYS A 18 12.81 1.74 12.77
N GLN A 19 11.68 2.09 12.16
CA GLN A 19 10.40 1.47 12.51
C GLN A 19 9.88 0.37 11.57
N LEU A 20 10.41 0.19 10.36
CA LEU A 20 9.85 -0.81 9.42
C LEU A 20 10.13 -2.25 9.88
N ASN A 21 11.35 -2.54 10.35
CA ASN A 21 11.75 -3.84 10.92
C ASN A 21 11.05 -4.24 12.23
N ARG A 22 9.99 -3.53 12.64
CA ARG A 22 9.13 -3.82 13.80
C ARG A 22 7.63 -3.63 13.50
N GLN A 23 7.25 -3.37 12.25
CA GLN A 23 5.86 -3.12 11.87
C GLN A 23 5.13 -4.43 11.55
N ARG A 24 4.11 -4.78 12.33
CA ARG A 24 3.13 -5.83 11.92
C ARG A 24 2.22 -5.40 10.76
N ARG A 25 2.24 -4.13 10.38
CA ARG A 25 1.34 -3.52 9.39
C ARG A 25 2.09 -2.57 8.47
N VAL A 26 2.07 -2.88 7.18
CA VAL A 26 2.48 -2.01 6.07
C VAL A 26 1.23 -1.60 5.27
N TYR A 27 1.39 -0.77 4.25
CA TYR A 27 0.25 -0.20 3.51
C TYR A 27 0.52 -0.20 2.00
N LEU A 28 -0.54 -0.27 1.19
CA LEU A 28 -0.47 -0.14 -0.27
C LEU A 28 -1.56 0.80 -0.81
N MET A 29 -1.19 1.71 -1.71
CA MET A 29 -2.12 2.62 -2.38
C MET A 29 -3.32 1.86 -2.97
N PRO A 30 -4.58 2.34 -2.82
CA PRO A 30 -5.77 1.55 -3.14
C PRO A 30 -5.83 1.08 -4.59
N ASP A 31 -5.33 1.85 -5.54
CA ASP A 31 -5.29 1.47 -6.96
C ASP A 31 -4.43 0.23 -7.21
N PHE A 32 -3.28 0.08 -6.56
CA PHE A 32 -2.44 -1.12 -6.70
C PHE A 32 -2.97 -2.37 -5.96
N CYS A 33 -4.05 -2.24 -5.19
CA CYS A 33 -4.85 -3.39 -4.76
C CYS A 33 -5.93 -3.74 -5.81
N ARG A 34 -6.36 -2.77 -6.62
CA ARG A 34 -7.35 -2.92 -7.70
C ARG A 34 -6.72 -3.40 -9.01
N ILE A 35 -5.43 -3.13 -9.24
CA ILE A 35 -4.71 -3.52 -10.46
C ILE A 35 -3.29 -4.00 -10.15
N SER A 36 -2.79 -4.96 -10.93
CA SER A 36 -1.41 -5.44 -10.79
C SER A 36 -0.43 -4.72 -11.72
N LEU A 37 0.73 -4.34 -11.18
CA LEU A 37 1.92 -4.03 -11.99
C LEU A 37 2.34 -5.23 -12.86
N PRO A 38 3.14 -5.05 -13.92
CA PRO A 38 3.71 -6.17 -14.66
C PRO A 38 4.40 -7.19 -13.73
N ILE A 39 4.16 -8.48 -13.92
CA ILE A 39 4.82 -9.57 -13.15
C ILE A 39 6.25 -9.79 -13.67
N ARG A 40 6.43 -9.67 -14.99
CA ARG A 40 7.72 -9.69 -15.69
C ARG A 40 7.94 -8.33 -16.34
N ASN A 41 9.17 -8.03 -16.75
CA ASN A 41 9.44 -6.86 -17.59
C ASN A 41 8.62 -6.98 -18.90
N PRO A 42 7.78 -5.99 -19.26
CA PRO A 42 7.09 -5.96 -20.56
C PRO A 42 8.05 -5.90 -21.75
N GLY A 43 9.24 -5.32 -21.56
CA GLY A 43 10.22 -5.07 -22.63
C GLY A 43 10.41 -3.58 -22.90
N PRO A 44 11.44 -3.21 -23.70
CA PRO A 44 11.76 -1.81 -23.99
C PRO A 44 10.76 -1.15 -24.95
N ASP A 45 10.00 -1.92 -25.72
CA ASP A 45 9.10 -1.44 -26.77
C ASP A 45 7.63 -1.33 -26.30
N ALA A 46 7.34 -1.76 -25.07
CA ALA A 46 6.00 -1.73 -24.50
C ALA A 46 5.67 -0.31 -23.99
N ALA A 47 4.98 0.48 -24.81
CA ALA A 47 4.63 1.88 -24.50
C ALA A 47 3.56 2.05 -23.41
N GLU A 48 2.66 1.08 -23.24
CA GLU A 48 1.58 1.13 -22.24
C GLU A 48 1.27 -0.24 -21.65
N TRP A 49 0.51 -0.27 -20.56
CA TRP A 49 0.10 -1.51 -19.90
C TRP A 49 -1.31 -1.37 -19.33
N VAL A 50 -2.27 -2.05 -19.95
CA VAL A 50 -3.70 -1.87 -19.68
C VAL A 50 -4.21 -2.87 -18.63
N ARG A 51 -5.18 -2.43 -17.82
CA ARG A 51 -5.99 -3.24 -16.91
C ARG A 51 -7.44 -2.79 -16.94
N VAL A 52 -8.37 -3.73 -16.75
CA VAL A 52 -9.81 -3.42 -16.64
C VAL A 52 -10.36 -4.07 -15.37
N ASN A 53 -11.09 -3.28 -14.58
CA ASN A 53 -11.75 -3.70 -13.34
C ASN A 53 -13.17 -3.12 -13.32
N GLY A 54 -14.15 -3.89 -13.83
CA GLY A 54 -15.51 -3.39 -14.06
C GLY A 54 -15.55 -2.34 -15.16
N SER A 55 -16.22 -1.22 -14.89
CA SER A 55 -16.30 -0.02 -15.73
C SER A 55 -14.99 0.78 -15.84
N ARG A 56 -13.99 0.47 -15.00
CA ARG A 56 -12.73 1.22 -14.92
C ARG A 56 -11.63 0.57 -15.74
N THR A 57 -11.10 1.32 -16.69
CA THR A 57 -9.87 1.01 -17.42
C THR A 57 -8.72 1.82 -16.83
N TYR A 58 -7.61 1.15 -16.57
CA TYR A 58 -6.36 1.74 -16.09
C TYR A 58 -5.30 1.52 -17.16
N VAL A 59 -4.79 2.62 -17.73
CA VAL A 59 -3.66 2.60 -18.68
C VAL A 59 -2.45 3.11 -17.92
N LEU A 60 -1.50 2.21 -17.68
CA LEU A 60 -0.25 2.51 -17.00
C LEU A 60 0.79 2.91 -18.06
N HIS A 61 1.68 3.85 -17.73
CA HIS A 61 2.72 4.35 -18.61
C HIS A 61 4.11 4.20 -17.95
N PRO A 62 5.14 3.76 -18.70
CA PRO A 62 6.50 3.60 -18.22
C PRO A 62 7.28 4.92 -18.24
N GLN A 63 8.46 4.91 -17.63
CA GLN A 63 9.46 5.92 -17.94
C GLN A 63 9.88 5.80 -19.42
N THR A 64 9.69 6.86 -20.19
CA THR A 64 10.16 6.96 -21.57
C THR A 64 11.54 7.61 -21.61
N VAL A 65 12.53 6.88 -22.14
CA VAL A 65 13.93 7.32 -22.24
C VAL A 65 14.35 7.36 -23.71
N THR A 66 14.52 8.58 -24.23
CA THR A 66 15.07 8.82 -25.57
C THR A 66 16.59 8.83 -25.50
N THR A 67 17.23 7.89 -26.20
CA THR A 67 18.70 7.81 -26.29
C THR A 67 19.16 8.20 -27.70
N PRO A 68 20.03 9.21 -27.87
CA PRO A 68 20.59 9.58 -29.16
C PRO A 68 21.17 8.37 -29.90
N GLY A 69 20.77 8.18 -31.16
CA GLY A 69 21.19 7.05 -32.01
C GLY A 69 20.61 5.67 -31.65
N LYS A 70 19.85 5.53 -30.55
CA LYS A 70 19.15 4.26 -30.17
C LYS A 70 17.63 4.36 -30.11
N GLY A 71 17.07 5.56 -30.28
CA GLY A 71 15.62 5.78 -30.32
C GLY A 71 15.00 5.87 -28.92
N ILE A 72 13.71 5.56 -28.86
CA ILE A 72 12.90 5.61 -27.63
C ILE A 72 12.93 4.22 -26.98
N THR A 73 13.09 4.18 -25.66
CA THR A 73 13.04 2.95 -24.86
C THR A 73 12.22 3.15 -23.59
N HIS A 74 11.49 2.13 -23.18
CA HIS A 74 10.62 2.17 -22.01
C HIS A 74 11.21 1.41 -20.81
N ILE A 75 11.20 2.03 -19.64
CA ILE A 75 11.64 1.42 -18.37
C ILE A 75 10.42 1.24 -17.46
N TRP A 76 10.06 -0.02 -17.24
CA TRP A 76 8.90 -0.41 -16.44
C TRP A 76 9.25 -0.66 -14.96
N PRO A 77 8.38 -0.25 -14.01
CA PRO A 77 8.31 -0.88 -12.70
C PRO A 77 7.62 -2.25 -12.82
N TYR A 78 8.29 -3.33 -12.40
CA TYR A 78 7.76 -4.69 -12.52
C TYR A 78 8.24 -5.65 -11.41
N GLY A 79 7.58 -6.80 -11.32
CA GLY A 79 7.89 -7.88 -10.40
C GLY A 79 7.84 -7.44 -8.93
N LYS A 80 8.56 -8.17 -8.08
CA LYS A 80 8.49 -7.99 -6.62
C LYS A 80 9.17 -6.72 -6.09
N LYS A 81 10.24 -6.24 -6.71
CA LYS A 81 10.98 -5.06 -6.23
C LYS A 81 10.14 -3.78 -6.38
N ALA A 82 9.45 -3.59 -7.51
CA ALA A 82 8.51 -2.48 -7.66
C ALA A 82 7.33 -2.55 -6.67
N ARG A 83 6.75 -3.74 -6.46
CA ARG A 83 5.66 -3.94 -5.49
C ARG A 83 6.09 -3.58 -4.07
N LEU A 84 7.26 -4.07 -3.64
CA LEU A 84 7.85 -3.76 -2.34
C LEU A 84 8.15 -2.25 -2.18
N LEU A 85 8.69 -1.60 -3.21
CA LEU A 85 8.87 -0.15 -3.23
C LEU A 85 7.52 0.60 -3.09
N MET A 86 6.49 0.18 -3.83
CA MET A 86 5.15 0.79 -3.73
C MET A 86 4.53 0.64 -2.34
N VAL A 87 4.71 -0.52 -1.69
CA VAL A 87 4.31 -0.74 -0.29
C VAL A 87 5.10 0.18 0.65
N TRP A 88 6.41 0.28 0.46
CA TRP A 88 7.27 1.13 1.29
C TRP A 88 6.89 2.61 1.17
N ILE A 89 6.76 3.14 -0.05
CA ILE A 89 6.35 4.54 -0.30
C ILE A 89 4.97 4.81 0.32
N SER A 90 3.99 3.96 0.04
CA SER A 90 2.64 4.06 0.62
C SER A 90 2.66 4.03 2.16
N THR A 91 3.53 3.21 2.75
CA THR A 91 3.72 3.12 4.20
C THR A 91 4.37 4.37 4.79
N GLN A 92 5.33 4.99 4.09
CA GLN A 92 5.89 6.28 4.52
C GLN A 92 4.82 7.37 4.50
N VAL A 93 3.99 7.46 3.45
CA VAL A 93 2.86 8.42 3.40
C VAL A 93 1.93 8.22 4.59
N VAL A 94 1.43 7.00 4.84
CA VAL A 94 0.48 6.75 5.94
C VAL A 94 1.06 7.10 7.31
N ARG A 95 2.38 6.93 7.50
CA ARG A 95 3.07 7.31 8.74
C ARG A 95 3.31 8.82 8.88
N GLN A 96 3.49 9.52 7.76
CA GLN A 96 3.90 10.93 7.74
C GLN A 96 2.75 11.92 7.46
N LYS A 97 1.60 11.46 6.93
CA LYS A 97 0.45 12.30 6.51
C LYS A 97 -0.13 13.28 7.53
N LYS A 98 0.19 13.15 8.82
CA LYS A 98 -0.24 14.09 9.86
C LYS A 98 0.68 15.31 10.02
N HIS A 99 1.93 15.23 9.54
CA HIS A 99 2.97 16.24 9.82
C HIS A 99 3.85 16.59 8.61
N ASN A 100 3.83 15.80 7.54
CA ASN A 100 4.55 16.07 6.31
C ASN A 100 3.59 16.71 5.29
N THR A 101 3.71 18.03 5.13
CA THR A 101 2.92 18.84 4.18
C THR A 101 3.62 19.02 2.83
N SER A 102 4.94 18.83 2.77
CA SER A 102 5.73 18.95 1.52
C SER A 102 5.62 17.70 0.63
N ARG A 103 5.07 16.59 1.14
CA ARG A 103 4.93 15.29 0.44
C ARG A 103 6.27 14.67 0.04
N VAL A 104 7.37 15.13 0.65
CA VAL A 104 8.74 14.66 0.40
C VAL A 104 9.03 13.44 1.27
N ILE A 105 9.34 12.32 0.66
CA ILE A 105 9.77 11.09 1.32
C ILE A 105 11.27 10.92 1.12
N MET A 106 12.04 11.02 2.21
CA MET A 106 13.47 10.72 2.17
C MET A 106 13.68 9.21 1.97
N LEU A 107 14.51 8.85 0.99
CA LEU A 107 14.99 7.49 0.77
C LEU A 107 16.11 7.15 1.77
N PRO A 108 16.26 5.88 2.19
CA PRO A 108 17.34 5.47 3.08
C PRO A 108 18.72 5.76 2.48
N SER A 109 19.68 6.17 3.31
CA SER A 109 21.04 6.58 2.87
C SER A 109 21.88 5.44 2.30
N THR A 110 21.45 4.18 2.49
CA THR A 110 22.09 3.01 1.89
C THR A 110 21.07 2.00 1.39
N LEU A 111 21.40 1.29 0.30
CA LEU A 111 20.60 0.14 -0.16
C LEU A 111 20.44 -0.94 0.91
N ARG A 112 21.43 -1.11 1.81
CA ARG A 112 21.32 -2.07 2.90
C ARG A 112 20.14 -1.73 3.81
N GLN A 113 20.01 -0.45 4.18
CA GLN A 113 18.89 0.01 4.99
C GLN A 113 17.54 -0.12 4.25
N LEU A 114 17.46 0.24 2.96
CA LEU A 114 16.23 0.00 2.18
C LEU A 114 15.89 -1.50 2.11
N MET A 115 16.87 -2.37 1.87
CA MET A 115 16.63 -3.81 1.81
C MET A 115 16.16 -4.37 3.15
N GLU A 116 16.72 -3.90 4.26
CA GLU A 116 16.24 -4.23 5.61
C GLU A 116 14.79 -3.76 5.80
N ASP A 117 14.50 -2.47 5.53
CA ASP A 117 13.14 -1.87 5.55
C ASP A 117 12.10 -2.61 4.68
N LEU A 118 12.53 -3.40 3.70
CA LEU A 118 11.70 -4.20 2.79
C LEU A 118 11.62 -5.69 3.20
N GLY A 119 12.10 -6.07 4.38
CA GLY A 119 12.15 -7.46 4.85
C GLY A 119 13.23 -8.34 4.20
N ILE A 120 14.16 -7.75 3.43
CA ILE A 120 15.18 -8.50 2.70
C ILE A 120 16.46 -8.64 3.55
N GLN A 121 16.42 -9.57 4.49
CA GLN A 121 17.46 -9.81 5.50
C GLN A 121 18.74 -10.49 4.95
N ARG A 122 19.39 -9.88 3.95
CA ARG A 122 20.71 -10.33 3.43
C ARG A 122 21.55 -9.16 2.92
N LYS A 123 22.86 -9.40 2.77
CA LYS A 123 23.77 -8.41 2.15
C LYS A 123 23.31 -8.06 0.71
N PRO A 124 23.27 -6.78 0.32
CA PRO A 124 23.02 -6.37 -1.06
C PRO A 124 24.09 -6.89 -2.02
N ARG A 125 23.70 -7.31 -3.22
CA ARG A 125 24.62 -7.71 -4.30
C ARG A 125 24.70 -6.62 -5.36
N LYS A 126 25.71 -6.67 -6.24
CA LYS A 126 25.87 -5.75 -7.39
C LYS A 126 24.57 -5.53 -8.17
N THR A 127 23.89 -6.63 -8.49
CA THR A 127 22.62 -6.67 -9.22
C THR A 127 21.45 -6.07 -8.44
N ASP A 128 21.48 -6.08 -7.10
CA ASP A 128 20.45 -5.45 -6.29
C ASP A 128 20.52 -3.93 -6.40
N TYR A 129 21.72 -3.33 -6.42
CA TYR A 129 21.88 -1.88 -6.68
C TYR A 129 21.35 -1.48 -8.06
N GLU A 130 21.68 -2.26 -9.09
CA GLU A 130 21.25 -2.00 -10.48
C GLU A 130 19.73 -2.15 -10.63
N ASP A 131 19.14 -3.17 -9.98
CA ASP A 131 17.69 -3.35 -9.93
C ASP A 131 16.97 -2.25 -9.16
N PHE A 132 17.37 -1.94 -7.92
CA PHE A 132 16.67 -0.95 -7.11
C PHE A 132 16.79 0.44 -7.72
N LYS A 133 17.96 0.83 -8.24
CA LYS A 133 18.11 2.09 -8.99
C LYS A 133 17.16 2.13 -10.19
N ARG A 134 17.06 1.04 -10.97
CA ARG A 134 16.15 0.94 -12.13
C ARG A 134 14.68 1.02 -11.71
N GLN A 135 14.28 0.33 -10.64
CA GLN A 135 12.88 0.29 -10.20
C GLN A 135 12.44 1.58 -9.51
N ILE A 136 13.30 2.24 -8.73
CA ILE A 136 13.00 3.56 -8.17
C ILE A 136 12.90 4.59 -9.31
N GLY A 137 13.87 4.60 -10.24
CA GLY A 137 13.80 5.47 -11.43
C GLY A 137 12.53 5.26 -12.25
N ALA A 138 12.15 4.00 -12.51
CA ALA A 138 10.92 3.69 -13.24
C ALA A 138 9.64 4.12 -12.48
N LEU A 139 9.64 4.11 -11.15
CA LEU A 139 8.53 4.62 -10.33
C LEU A 139 8.51 6.17 -10.28
N SER A 140 9.67 6.84 -10.34
CA SER A 140 9.76 8.31 -10.39
C SER A 140 9.19 8.95 -11.65
N TYR A 141 8.96 8.18 -12.71
CA TYR A 141 8.31 8.65 -13.95
C TYR A 141 7.05 7.83 -14.27
N PHE A 142 6.51 7.11 -13.28
CA PHE A 142 5.33 6.30 -13.47
C PHE A 142 4.07 7.17 -13.50
N ASP A 143 3.33 7.04 -14.59
CA ASP A 143 2.06 7.69 -14.85
C ASP A 143 0.95 6.63 -15.00
N MET A 144 -0.28 7.00 -14.65
CA MET A 144 -1.45 6.16 -14.82
C MET A 144 -2.66 6.99 -15.24
N THR A 145 -3.30 6.64 -16.34
CA THR A 145 -4.61 7.18 -16.75
C THR A 145 -5.69 6.23 -16.26
N ILE A 146 -6.68 6.76 -15.53
CA ILE A 146 -7.88 6.04 -15.13
C ILE A 146 -9.06 6.59 -15.93
N THR A 147 -9.77 5.73 -16.65
CA THR A 147 -11.01 6.06 -17.35
C THR A 147 -12.15 5.21 -16.79
N GLU A 148 -13.25 5.84 -16.39
CA GLU A 148 -14.48 5.19 -15.95
C GLU A 148 -15.58 5.46 -16.96
N MET A 149 -16.14 4.39 -17.53
CA MET A 149 -17.29 4.45 -18.45
C MET A 149 -18.58 4.11 -17.69
N LYS A 150 -19.57 4.99 -17.72
CA LYS A 150 -20.91 4.72 -17.18
C LYS A 150 -21.93 4.85 -18.30
N THR A 151 -22.57 3.74 -18.66
CA THR A 151 -23.61 3.70 -19.69
C THR A 151 -24.97 3.57 -19.02
N THR A 152 -25.88 4.49 -19.34
CA THR A 152 -27.32 4.33 -19.11
C THR A 152 -28.01 4.03 -20.44
N THR A 153 -29.33 3.84 -20.44
CA THR A 153 -30.12 3.59 -21.65
C THR A 153 -30.05 4.72 -22.69
N GLU A 154 -29.72 5.94 -22.28
CA GLU A 154 -29.74 7.14 -23.14
C GLU A 154 -28.38 7.86 -23.22
N THR A 155 -27.49 7.69 -22.22
CA THR A 155 -26.25 8.48 -22.12
C THR A 155 -25.04 7.62 -21.79
N ILE A 156 -23.92 7.88 -22.47
CA ILE A 156 -22.60 7.34 -22.13
C ILE A 156 -21.78 8.46 -21.49
N TRP A 157 -21.45 8.30 -20.21
CA TRP A 157 -20.54 9.17 -19.49
C TRP A 157 -19.13 8.57 -19.50
N GLN A 158 -18.12 9.42 -19.69
CA GLN A 158 -16.71 9.06 -19.66
C GLN A 158 -15.95 10.02 -18.74
N ASP A 159 -15.64 9.55 -17.52
CA ASP A 159 -14.76 10.26 -16.61
C ASP A 159 -13.32 9.82 -16.87
N THR A 160 -12.38 10.76 -17.07
CA THR A 160 -10.96 10.43 -17.27
C THR A 160 -10.06 11.27 -16.36
N LYS A 161 -9.16 10.60 -15.63
CA LYS A 161 -8.23 11.23 -14.68
C LYS A 161 -6.81 10.69 -14.88
N LYS A 162 -5.86 11.59 -15.16
CA LYS A 162 -4.43 11.27 -15.11
C LYS A 162 -3.93 11.36 -13.67
N VAL A 163 -3.12 10.38 -13.26
CA VAL A 163 -2.46 10.29 -11.95
C VAL A 163 -0.96 10.12 -12.19
N THR A 164 -0.19 11.14 -11.84
CA THR A 164 1.28 11.13 -11.87
C THR A 164 1.79 10.84 -10.47
N LEU A 165 2.71 9.87 -10.32
CA LEU A 165 3.13 9.42 -8.99
C LEU A 165 4.02 10.45 -8.27
N VAL A 166 4.99 10.97 -9.00
CA VAL A 166 6.10 11.77 -8.47
C VAL A 166 6.15 13.12 -9.17
N GLU A 167 6.26 14.18 -8.38
CA GLU A 167 6.43 15.56 -8.84
C GLU A 167 7.91 15.84 -9.13
N GLU A 168 8.79 15.43 -8.21
CA GLU A 168 10.24 15.57 -8.32
C GLU A 168 10.94 14.42 -7.57
N SER A 169 12.14 14.00 -8.00
CA SER A 169 12.96 13.10 -7.18
C SER A 169 14.46 13.29 -7.39
N HIS A 170 15.22 13.22 -6.30
CA HIS A 170 16.68 13.19 -6.31
C HIS A 170 17.17 11.81 -5.84
N ILE A 171 17.92 11.09 -6.68
CA ILE A 171 18.27 9.67 -6.44
C ILE A 171 19.80 9.48 -6.54
N GLY A 172 20.50 9.81 -5.46
CA GLY A 172 21.95 9.63 -5.28
C GLY A 172 22.31 8.35 -4.54
N TRP A 173 22.67 7.29 -5.29
CA TRP A 173 22.99 5.96 -4.73
C TRP A 173 24.41 5.54 -5.08
N SER A 174 25.34 5.66 -4.11
CA SER A 174 26.72 5.16 -4.27
C SER A 174 26.88 3.75 -3.69
N ARG A 175 27.74 2.94 -4.34
CA ARG A 175 28.25 1.68 -3.76
C ARG A 175 29.27 1.92 -2.63
N TYR A 176 29.83 3.13 -2.62
CA TYR A 176 30.89 3.58 -1.72
C TYR A 176 30.48 4.88 -1.03
N THR A 177 29.21 5.04 -0.63
CA THR A 177 28.79 6.20 0.19
C THR A 177 29.69 6.21 1.44
N PRO A 178 30.57 7.20 1.63
CA PRO A 178 31.41 7.25 2.81
C PRO A 178 30.50 7.39 4.03
N LYS A 179 30.85 6.81 5.19
CA LYS A 179 30.06 6.96 6.43
C LYS A 179 29.77 8.42 6.80
N ASN A 180 30.62 9.33 6.34
CA ASN A 180 30.60 10.76 6.62
C ASN A 180 30.24 11.59 5.37
N GLY A 181 30.02 10.95 4.22
CA GLY A 181 29.64 11.62 2.99
C GLY A 181 28.15 11.88 3.00
N VAL A 182 27.76 13.13 3.25
CA VAL A 182 26.38 13.58 2.99
C VAL A 182 26.17 13.53 1.48
N THR A 183 25.67 12.39 0.97
CA THR A 183 24.76 12.46 -0.17
C THR A 183 23.66 13.42 0.26
N GLU A 184 23.51 14.54 -0.45
CA GLU A 184 22.30 15.35 -0.41
C GLU A 184 21.12 14.39 -0.48
N GLY A 185 20.29 14.41 0.57
CA GLY A 185 19.51 13.23 0.94
C GLY A 185 18.61 12.80 -0.21
N SER A 186 18.75 11.57 -0.69
CA SER A 186 17.89 11.09 -1.78
C SER A 186 16.43 11.17 -1.35
N TYR A 187 15.56 11.69 -2.21
CA TYR A 187 14.15 11.91 -1.89
C TYR A 187 13.24 11.69 -3.10
N ILE A 188 11.95 11.49 -2.81
CA ILE A 188 10.86 11.47 -3.76
C ILE A 188 9.79 12.42 -3.24
N GLN A 189 9.46 13.47 -4.00
CA GLN A 189 8.31 14.33 -3.75
C GLN A 189 7.10 13.78 -4.51
N LEU A 190 6.05 13.42 -3.78
CA LEU A 190 4.81 12.92 -4.39
C LEU A 190 3.90 14.08 -4.80
N THR A 191 3.17 13.89 -5.91
CA THR A 191 2.09 14.81 -6.27
C THR A 191 0.99 14.78 -5.20
N GLN A 192 0.22 15.87 -5.08
CA GLN A 192 -0.90 15.95 -4.12
C GLN A 192 -1.90 14.80 -4.30
N GLU A 193 -2.33 14.54 -5.53
CA GLU A 193 -3.23 13.43 -5.88
C GLU A 193 -2.70 12.07 -5.40
N THR A 194 -1.41 11.80 -5.60
CA THR A 194 -0.80 10.53 -5.18
C THR A 194 -0.66 10.45 -3.67
N TRP A 195 -0.30 11.55 -3.01
CA TRP A 195 -0.26 11.63 -1.54
C TRP A 195 -1.64 11.32 -0.92
N ASP A 196 -2.72 11.91 -1.45
CA ASP A 196 -4.07 11.70 -0.92
C ASP A 196 -4.59 10.29 -1.16
N ARG A 197 -4.25 9.68 -2.30
CA ARG A 197 -4.50 8.24 -2.55
C ARG A 197 -3.74 7.36 -1.59
N MET A 198 -2.44 7.62 -1.40
CA MET A 198 -1.61 6.85 -0.46
C MET A 198 -1.99 7.08 1.00
N ALA A 199 -2.53 8.25 1.36
CA ALA A 199 -3.05 8.51 2.69
C ALA A 199 -4.25 7.61 3.05
N LYS A 200 -4.99 7.13 2.04
CA LYS A 200 -6.10 6.17 2.12
C LYS A 200 -5.68 4.70 1.86
N SER A 201 -4.38 4.39 1.90
CA SER A 201 -3.85 3.05 1.58
C SER A 201 -4.46 1.91 2.39
N THR A 202 -4.64 0.77 1.73
CA THR A 202 -5.10 -0.49 2.35
C THR A 202 -4.01 -1.05 3.27
N PRO A 203 -4.32 -1.41 4.53
CA PRO A 203 -3.36 -2.05 5.43
C PRO A 203 -3.11 -3.51 5.03
N LEU A 204 -1.85 -3.92 5.09
CA LEU A 204 -1.37 -5.28 4.79
C LEU A 204 -0.48 -5.78 5.93
N SER A 205 -0.45 -7.10 6.15
CA SER A 205 0.45 -7.74 7.12
C SER A 205 1.86 -7.75 6.56
N ALA A 206 2.83 -7.29 7.35
CA ALA A 206 4.22 -7.25 6.92
C ALA A 206 4.77 -8.66 6.65
N ASP A 207 4.48 -9.60 7.54
CA ASP A 207 4.92 -10.99 7.46
C ASP A 207 4.36 -11.67 6.19
N MET A 208 3.09 -11.43 5.87
CA MET A 208 2.46 -11.88 4.62
C MET A 208 3.16 -11.27 3.39
N VAL A 209 3.50 -9.99 3.42
CA VAL A 209 4.22 -9.31 2.32
C VAL A 209 5.63 -9.88 2.16
N GLU A 210 6.36 -10.14 3.25
CA GLU A 210 7.70 -10.74 3.22
C GLU A 210 7.67 -12.16 2.65
N ILE A 211 6.75 -13.01 3.12
CA ILE A 211 6.60 -14.40 2.62
C ILE A 211 6.22 -14.38 1.12
N LEU A 212 5.17 -13.66 0.74
CA LEU A 212 4.67 -13.67 -0.64
C LEU A 212 5.59 -12.99 -1.66
N THR A 213 6.46 -12.08 -1.22
CA THR A 213 7.50 -11.49 -2.07
C THR A 213 8.81 -12.26 -2.04
N SER A 214 9.11 -13.04 -1.00
CA SER A 214 10.28 -13.93 -1.00
C SER A 214 10.05 -15.16 -1.89
N THR A 215 8.91 -15.84 -1.78
CA THR A 215 8.65 -17.15 -2.42
C THR A 215 8.15 -17.13 -3.87
N GLY A 216 7.72 -15.97 -4.39
CA GLY A 216 7.01 -15.88 -5.67
C GLY A 216 7.58 -14.90 -6.70
N ARG A 217 6.87 -14.78 -7.84
CA ARG A 217 7.11 -13.75 -8.88
C ARG A 217 6.26 -12.48 -8.70
N GLY A 218 5.40 -12.42 -7.67
CA GLY A 218 4.56 -11.27 -7.33
C GLY A 218 3.05 -11.49 -7.51
N ALA A 219 2.62 -12.52 -8.24
CA ALA A 219 1.19 -12.78 -8.47
C ALA A 219 0.40 -13.10 -7.18
N GLU A 220 1.02 -13.81 -6.23
CA GLU A 220 0.40 -14.15 -4.94
C GLU A 220 0.27 -12.91 -4.05
N PHE A 221 1.27 -12.02 -4.07
CA PHE A 221 1.18 -10.69 -3.45
C PHE A 221 0.03 -9.87 -4.04
N ASP A 222 -0.15 -9.86 -5.37
CA ASP A 222 -1.24 -9.12 -6.01
C ASP A 222 -2.61 -9.66 -5.57
N ILE A 223 -2.76 -11.00 -5.50
CA ILE A 223 -3.98 -11.66 -5.00
C ILE A 223 -4.20 -11.32 -3.52
N TYR A 224 -3.16 -11.29 -2.70
CA TYR A 224 -3.24 -10.93 -1.29
C TYR A 224 -3.66 -9.47 -1.07
N ALA A 225 -3.10 -8.52 -1.81
CA ALA A 225 -3.49 -7.12 -1.75
C ALA A 225 -4.95 -6.90 -2.21
N TRP A 226 -5.33 -7.54 -3.32
CA TRP A 226 -6.69 -7.54 -3.87
C TRP A 226 -7.71 -8.13 -2.89
N LEU A 227 -7.41 -9.28 -2.27
CA LEU A 227 -8.24 -9.87 -1.20
C LEU A 227 -8.35 -8.93 0.01
N SER A 228 -7.23 -8.35 0.46
CA SER A 228 -7.21 -7.45 1.63
C SER A 228 -8.12 -6.25 1.45
N GLN A 229 -8.11 -5.62 0.27
CA GLN A 229 -9.04 -4.53 -0.03
C GLN A 229 -10.50 -5.02 -0.19
N ARG A 230 -10.73 -6.11 -0.94
CA ARG A 230 -12.11 -6.58 -1.23
C ARG A 230 -12.83 -7.14 -0.01
N ILE A 231 -12.15 -7.90 0.84
CA ILE A 231 -12.72 -8.40 2.10
C ILE A 231 -13.00 -7.25 3.06
N TYR A 232 -12.11 -6.26 3.15
CA TYR A 232 -12.37 -5.05 3.94
C TYR A 232 -13.62 -4.33 3.45
N ALA A 233 -13.74 -4.06 2.14
CA ALA A 233 -14.92 -3.42 1.56
C ALA A 233 -16.21 -4.24 1.79
N LEU A 234 -16.17 -5.56 1.53
CA LEU A 234 -17.34 -6.44 1.71
C LEU A 234 -17.84 -6.46 3.16
N ASN A 235 -16.94 -6.48 4.13
CA ASN A 235 -17.29 -6.44 5.55
C ASN A 235 -17.96 -5.12 5.99
N HIS A 236 -17.73 -4.02 5.27
CA HIS A 236 -18.33 -2.70 5.53
C HIS A 236 -19.48 -2.35 4.58
N SER A 237 -19.81 -3.23 3.62
CA SER A 237 -20.96 -3.12 2.73
C SER A 237 -22.20 -3.82 3.30
N HIS A 238 -23.40 -3.51 2.81
CA HIS A 238 -24.61 -4.25 3.19
C HIS A 238 -24.62 -5.73 2.71
N ALA A 239 -23.81 -6.07 1.71
CA ALA A 239 -23.74 -7.42 1.15
C ALA A 239 -22.99 -8.43 2.06
N TYR A 240 -23.49 -9.67 2.11
CA TYR A 240 -22.81 -10.80 2.75
C TYR A 240 -21.73 -11.46 1.86
N GLN A 241 -21.91 -11.36 0.54
CA GLN A 241 -21.05 -11.97 -0.48
C GLN A 241 -20.93 -11.04 -1.70
N THR A 242 -19.86 -11.20 -2.49
CA THR A 242 -19.77 -10.53 -3.79
C THR A 242 -20.74 -11.14 -4.81
N PRO A 243 -21.06 -10.41 -5.90
CA PRO A 243 -21.45 -11.02 -7.16
C PRO A 243 -20.41 -12.04 -7.64
N LEU A 244 -20.76 -12.86 -8.65
CA LEU A 244 -19.81 -13.81 -9.23
C LEU A 244 -18.72 -13.06 -10.02
N ILE A 245 -17.49 -13.09 -9.53
CA ILE A 245 -16.36 -12.43 -10.16
C ILE A 245 -15.82 -13.34 -11.25
N THR A 246 -16.16 -13.06 -12.51
CA THR A 246 -15.84 -13.96 -13.62
C THR A 246 -14.33 -14.13 -13.82
N TRP A 247 -13.91 -15.31 -14.31
CA TRP A 247 -12.50 -15.56 -14.61
C TRP A 247 -11.92 -14.59 -15.65
N LYS A 248 -12.74 -14.12 -16.61
CA LYS A 248 -12.37 -13.11 -17.61
C LYS A 248 -12.13 -11.74 -16.95
N SER A 249 -12.99 -11.33 -16.02
CA SER A 249 -12.82 -10.10 -15.24
C SER A 249 -11.52 -10.13 -14.42
N LEU A 250 -11.25 -11.23 -13.70
CA LEU A 250 -10.00 -11.43 -12.98
C LEU A 250 -8.76 -11.42 -13.92
N GLN A 251 -8.87 -12.01 -15.11
CA GLN A 251 -7.76 -12.00 -16.08
C GLN A 251 -7.49 -10.58 -16.60
N ASN A 252 -8.51 -9.79 -16.88
CA ASN A 252 -8.35 -8.39 -17.31
C ASN A 252 -7.81 -7.51 -16.16
N GLN A 253 -8.11 -7.85 -14.91
CA GLN A 253 -7.66 -7.13 -13.72
C GLN A 253 -6.20 -7.44 -13.33
N MET A 254 -5.72 -8.68 -13.54
CA MET A 254 -4.37 -9.07 -13.10
C MET A 254 -3.65 -10.18 -13.89
N GLY A 255 -4.26 -10.76 -14.94
CA GLY A 255 -3.78 -11.93 -15.68
C GLY A 255 -2.86 -11.66 -16.88
N SER A 256 -2.01 -10.65 -16.78
CA SER A 256 -1.37 -9.94 -17.92
C SER A 256 -0.32 -10.66 -18.78
N ASN A 257 -0.11 -11.96 -18.58
CA ASN A 257 0.89 -12.72 -19.32
C ASN A 257 0.36 -14.09 -19.76
N TYR A 258 -0.96 -14.30 -19.67
CA TYR A 258 -1.62 -15.53 -20.07
C TYR A 258 -2.39 -15.30 -21.37
N ALA A 259 -1.91 -15.90 -22.47
CA ALA A 259 -2.64 -15.92 -23.74
C ALA A 259 -4.00 -16.64 -23.61
N GLU A 260 -4.08 -17.65 -22.74
CA GLU A 260 -5.30 -18.42 -22.50
C GLU A 260 -5.84 -18.22 -21.07
N THR A 261 -7.15 -17.97 -20.97
CA THR A 261 -7.87 -17.90 -19.68
C THR A 261 -7.70 -19.18 -18.85
N ARG A 262 -7.65 -20.36 -19.47
CA ARG A 262 -7.44 -21.65 -18.76
C ARG A 262 -6.13 -21.67 -17.97
N ASN A 263 -5.05 -21.16 -18.56
CA ASN A 263 -3.74 -21.09 -17.91
C ASN A 263 -3.72 -20.05 -16.79
N PHE A 264 -4.36 -18.89 -16.99
CA PHE A 264 -4.58 -17.91 -15.92
C PHE A 264 -5.34 -18.53 -14.73
N VAL A 265 -6.52 -19.12 -14.97
CA VAL A 265 -7.37 -19.70 -13.93
C VAL A 265 -6.65 -20.79 -13.15
N THR A 266 -5.86 -21.63 -13.84
CA THR A 266 -5.09 -22.71 -13.19
C THR A 266 -4.04 -22.14 -12.22
N ARG A 267 -3.26 -21.14 -12.66
CA ARG A 267 -2.25 -20.47 -11.81
C ARG A 267 -2.86 -19.61 -10.72
N PHE A 268 -3.97 -18.93 -11.01
CA PHE A 268 -4.72 -18.14 -10.04
C PHE A 268 -5.26 -19.03 -8.91
N LYS A 269 -5.87 -20.18 -9.22
CA LYS A 269 -6.35 -21.15 -8.20
C LYS A 269 -5.22 -21.72 -7.34
N GLN A 270 -4.04 -21.98 -7.92
CA GLN A 270 -2.86 -22.40 -7.16
C GLN A 270 -2.41 -21.29 -6.18
N SER A 271 -2.26 -20.06 -6.68
CA SER A 271 -1.83 -18.90 -5.91
C SER A 271 -2.85 -18.54 -4.81
N LEU A 272 -4.15 -18.58 -5.12
CA LEU A 272 -5.23 -18.34 -4.15
C LEU A 272 -5.20 -19.36 -3.01
N LYS A 273 -4.97 -20.66 -3.29
CA LYS A 273 -4.83 -21.67 -2.24
C LYS A 273 -3.66 -21.38 -1.30
N HIS A 274 -2.51 -21.00 -1.84
CA HIS A 274 -1.33 -20.65 -1.04
C HIS A 274 -1.57 -19.39 -0.19
N VAL A 275 -2.11 -18.32 -0.78
CA VAL A 275 -2.49 -17.10 -0.06
C VAL A 275 -3.55 -17.38 1.01
N THR A 276 -4.51 -18.27 0.76
CA THR A 276 -5.52 -18.70 1.74
C THR A 276 -4.89 -19.40 2.95
N ALA A 277 -3.95 -20.31 2.70
CA ALA A 277 -3.27 -21.04 3.76
C ALA A 277 -2.47 -20.07 4.67
N LEU A 278 -1.70 -19.16 4.07
CA LEU A 278 -0.95 -18.15 4.81
C LEU A 278 -1.87 -17.16 5.54
N TRP A 279 -2.97 -16.73 4.92
CA TRP A 279 -3.97 -15.86 5.56
C TRP A 279 -4.57 -16.50 6.80
N ASN A 280 -4.97 -17.77 6.72
CA ASN A 280 -5.58 -18.49 7.84
C ASN A 280 -4.56 -18.81 8.94
N ALA A 281 -3.31 -19.10 8.58
CA ALA A 281 -2.22 -19.23 9.55
C ALA A 281 -1.99 -17.90 10.30
N ALA A 282 -1.90 -16.78 9.58
CA ALA A 282 -1.73 -15.45 10.19
C ALA A 282 -2.92 -15.03 11.08
N LEU A 283 -4.14 -15.48 10.79
CA LEU A 283 -5.29 -15.31 11.70
C LEU A 283 -5.12 -16.16 12.98
N ALA A 284 -4.75 -17.43 12.86
CA ALA A 284 -4.54 -18.32 13.99
C ALA A 284 -3.39 -17.84 14.91
N ASP A 285 -2.26 -17.42 14.33
CA ASP A 285 -1.12 -16.84 15.05
C ASP A 285 -1.48 -15.52 15.76
N ALA A 286 -2.46 -14.79 15.24
CA ALA A 286 -3.01 -13.58 15.85
C ALA A 286 -4.12 -13.86 16.90
N GLY A 287 -4.49 -15.12 17.11
CA GLY A 287 -5.60 -15.52 18.00
C GLY A 287 -6.99 -15.09 17.49
N ALA A 288 -7.13 -14.82 16.19
CA ALA A 288 -8.38 -14.40 15.58
C ALA A 288 -9.21 -15.59 15.10
N GLU A 289 -10.49 -15.62 15.48
CA GLU A 289 -11.41 -16.67 15.03
C GLU A 289 -11.83 -16.50 13.55
N GLY A 290 -12.15 -17.64 12.91
CA GLY A 290 -12.63 -17.70 11.54
C GLY A 290 -11.54 -17.93 10.50
N ARG A 291 -11.89 -17.75 9.22
CA ARG A 291 -11.02 -18.02 8.07
C ARG A 291 -11.45 -17.21 6.85
N LEU A 292 -10.57 -17.07 5.86
CA LEU A 292 -10.94 -16.56 4.54
C LEU A 292 -11.96 -17.50 3.88
N HIS A 293 -13.14 -16.97 3.57
CA HIS A 293 -14.26 -17.71 2.98
C HIS A 293 -14.53 -17.27 1.54
N TYR A 294 -14.47 -18.22 0.61
CA TYR A 294 -14.75 -18.04 -0.81
C TYR A 294 -15.28 -19.34 -1.41
N SER A 295 -15.97 -19.24 -2.54
CA SER A 295 -16.39 -20.39 -3.36
C SER A 295 -15.86 -20.26 -4.79
N ILE A 296 -15.43 -21.40 -5.34
CA ILE A 296 -14.93 -21.50 -6.72
C ILE A 296 -16.04 -22.11 -7.56
N GLU A 297 -16.63 -21.31 -8.42
CA GLU A 297 -17.69 -21.71 -9.35
C GLU A 297 -17.11 -21.95 -10.76
N LYS A 298 -17.89 -22.56 -11.66
CA LYS A 298 -17.45 -22.84 -13.05
C LYS A 298 -17.04 -21.55 -13.77
N GLY A 299 -17.82 -20.48 -13.62
CA GLY A 299 -17.61 -19.19 -14.29
C GLY A 299 -16.69 -18.20 -13.56
N GLY A 300 -16.40 -18.38 -12.27
CA GLY A 300 -15.68 -17.38 -11.49
C GLY A 300 -15.40 -17.73 -10.02
N LEU A 301 -15.06 -16.69 -9.27
CA LEU A 301 -14.80 -16.70 -7.83
C LEU A 301 -15.88 -15.86 -7.12
N ARG A 302 -16.34 -16.31 -5.95
CA ARG A 302 -17.16 -15.52 -5.05
C ARG A 302 -16.47 -15.37 -3.70
N LEU A 303 -16.47 -14.17 -3.15
CA LEU A 303 -15.95 -13.90 -1.80
C LEU A 303 -17.12 -13.71 -0.84
N TYR A 304 -16.96 -14.18 0.39
CA TYR A 304 -17.89 -13.96 1.51
C TYR A 304 -17.21 -13.11 2.58
N ARG A 305 -18.00 -12.46 3.43
CA ARG A 305 -17.47 -11.76 4.61
C ARG A 305 -16.54 -12.69 5.40
N SER A 306 -15.36 -12.18 5.75
CA SER A 306 -14.24 -12.95 6.29
C SER A 306 -13.40 -12.09 7.24
N PRO A 307 -12.71 -12.64 8.24
CA PRO A 307 -11.76 -11.88 9.05
C PRO A 307 -10.66 -11.26 8.19
N VAL A 308 -10.31 -9.99 8.48
CA VAL A 308 -9.25 -9.26 7.76
C VAL A 308 -7.86 -9.77 8.16
N SER A 309 -6.93 -9.90 7.21
CA SER A 309 -5.55 -10.38 7.45
C SER A 309 -4.73 -9.50 8.39
N VAL A 310 -5.18 -8.25 8.61
CA VAL A 310 -4.57 -7.33 9.55
C VAL A 310 -5.60 -7.00 10.62
N VAL A 311 -5.56 -7.77 11.71
CA VAL A 311 -6.45 -7.54 12.86
C VAL A 311 -6.32 -6.07 13.31
N PRO A 312 -7.43 -5.34 13.48
CA PRO A 312 -7.42 -4.03 14.11
C PRO A 312 -6.79 -4.13 15.50
N LYS A 313 -6.08 -3.09 15.96
CA LYS A 313 -5.84 -3.00 17.40
C LYS A 313 -7.22 -2.92 18.08
N PRO A 314 -7.48 -3.66 19.17
CA PRO A 314 -8.67 -3.39 19.98
C PRO A 314 -8.64 -1.90 20.37
N LYS A 315 -9.80 -1.24 20.34
CA LYS A 315 -9.94 0.06 20.99
C LYS A 315 -9.62 -0.16 22.47
N CYS A 316 -8.87 0.75 23.10
CA CYS A 316 -8.92 0.84 24.55
C CYS A 316 -10.38 1.08 24.92
N SER A 317 -10.97 0.22 25.74
CA SER A 317 -12.28 0.46 26.33
C SER A 317 -12.10 1.48 27.45
N ASP A 318 -12.84 2.59 27.39
CA ASP A 318 -12.87 3.63 28.42
C ASP A 318 -13.65 3.15 29.67
N HIS A 319 -13.18 2.07 30.27
CA HIS A 319 -13.74 1.40 31.45
C HIS A 319 -12.62 1.13 32.45
N ALA A 320 -12.11 2.21 33.04
CA ALA A 320 -11.20 2.20 34.18
C ALA A 320 -11.65 3.17 35.29
N ASP A 321 -12.97 3.42 35.39
CA ASP A 321 -13.60 4.28 36.40
C ASP A 321 -14.68 3.52 37.20
N THR A 322 -14.32 2.35 37.74
CA THR A 322 -14.99 1.76 38.91
C THR A 322 -14.14 0.65 39.49
N LEU A 323 -13.38 0.93 40.56
CA LEU A 323 -12.92 -0.03 41.59
C LEU A 323 -11.99 0.64 42.63
N HIS A 324 -12.49 1.64 43.37
CA HIS A 324 -11.89 2.02 44.66
C HIS A 324 -12.96 2.54 45.63
N GLN A 325 -13.75 1.61 46.18
CA GLN A 325 -14.35 1.75 47.50
C GLN A 325 -13.86 0.57 48.36
N GLU A 326 -13.65 0.84 49.65
CA GLU A 326 -13.12 -0.08 50.68
C GLU A 326 -11.64 -0.51 50.43
N ALA A 327 -10.66 -0.25 51.32
CA ALA A 327 -10.71 -0.28 52.77
C ALA A 327 -9.64 0.63 53.41
N ASN A 328 -9.93 1.12 54.62
CA ASN A 328 -8.98 1.72 55.55
C ASN A 328 -8.48 0.61 56.51
N PRO A 329 -7.20 0.59 56.91
CA PRO A 329 -6.94 0.97 58.30
C PRO A 329 -5.62 1.73 58.56
N LEU A 330 -5.74 2.81 59.35
CA LEU A 330 -4.92 3.17 60.52
C LEU A 330 -3.47 2.62 60.60
N SER A 331 -2.46 3.51 60.65
CA SER A 331 -1.67 3.80 61.89
C SER A 331 -0.34 4.55 61.65
N GLN A 332 0.00 5.44 62.60
CA GLN A 332 1.33 5.99 62.94
C GLN A 332 2.00 7.17 62.17
N LYS A 333 1.77 8.37 62.74
CA LYS A 333 2.75 9.30 63.37
C LYS A 333 4.04 9.74 62.62
N LYS A 334 4.18 11.08 62.49
CA LYS A 334 5.29 11.98 62.92
C LYS A 334 6.75 11.59 62.59
N ASP A 335 7.66 12.48 62.17
CA ASP A 335 7.74 13.96 62.09
C ASP A 335 8.86 14.32 61.05
N SER A 336 9.25 15.54 60.63
CA SER A 336 8.99 16.89 61.14
C SER A 336 9.03 18.04 60.08
N LYS A 337 10.23 18.52 59.68
CA LYS A 337 10.48 19.71 58.83
C LYS A 337 11.70 19.55 57.91
N SER A 338 11.64 20.08 56.69
CA SER A 338 12.60 21.12 56.22
C SER A 338 12.18 21.76 54.89
N THR A 339 12.57 23.01 54.72
CA THR A 339 12.33 23.92 53.59
C THR A 339 13.19 23.63 52.36
N VAL A 340 12.71 23.98 51.16
CA VAL A 340 13.33 24.96 50.23
C VAL A 340 12.28 25.39 49.18
N LYS A 341 12.29 26.67 48.77
CA LYS A 341 11.50 27.19 47.62
C LYS A 341 12.27 26.97 46.32
N VAL A 342 11.58 26.57 45.24
CA VAL A 342 11.95 26.91 43.85
C VAL A 342 10.64 27.28 43.11
N GLU A 343 10.75 28.17 42.15
CA GLU A 343 9.65 28.92 41.51
C GLU A 343 8.87 28.12 40.47
N ASP A 344 7.64 28.56 40.21
CA ASP A 344 6.70 27.94 39.28
C ASP A 344 7.14 28.03 37.80
N PHE A 345 7.04 26.89 37.11
CA PHE A 345 6.79 26.83 35.67
C PHE A 345 5.54 25.96 35.46
N PRO A 346 4.47 26.43 34.81
CA PRO A 346 3.27 25.64 34.60
C PRO A 346 3.51 24.57 33.53
N SER A 347 3.71 23.32 33.98
CA SER A 347 3.57 22.15 33.12
C SER A 347 2.15 21.60 33.24
N ASP A 348 1.28 21.95 32.30
CA ASP A 348 0.15 21.07 31.96
C ASP A 348 -0.31 21.32 30.51
N GLN A 349 0.04 20.39 29.63
CA GLN A 349 -0.71 20.14 28.41
C GLN A 349 -1.36 18.77 28.57
N SER A 350 -2.63 18.78 28.93
CA SER A 350 -3.51 17.62 28.85
C SER A 350 -3.42 16.99 27.46
N TYR A 351 -3.03 15.72 27.40
CA TYR A 351 -3.06 14.95 26.16
C TYR A 351 -4.51 14.66 25.77
N ASP A 352 -5.07 15.54 24.95
CA ASP A 352 -6.44 15.40 24.49
C ASP A 352 -6.61 14.15 23.60
N VAL A 353 -7.74 13.47 23.78
CA VAL A 353 -7.96 12.11 23.29
C VAL A 353 -7.99 12.07 21.76
N LEU A 354 -7.39 11.03 21.17
CA LEU A 354 -7.34 10.81 19.72
C LEU A 354 -8.73 10.55 19.11
N ALA A 355 -9.50 11.61 18.87
CA ALA A 355 -10.70 11.55 18.06
C ALA A 355 -10.36 10.96 16.67
N THR A 356 -11.12 9.93 16.29
CA THR A 356 -11.01 9.34 14.95
C THR A 356 -11.75 10.26 13.97
N PRO A 357 -11.11 10.81 12.92
CA PRO A 357 -11.82 11.67 11.99
C PRO A 357 -12.91 10.86 11.24
N PRO A 358 -14.09 11.45 11.01
CA PRO A 358 -15.15 10.78 10.26
C PRO A 358 -14.72 10.53 8.81
N ILE A 359 -15.08 9.37 8.29
CA ILE A 359 -14.92 9.03 6.88
C ILE A 359 -16.22 9.46 6.18
N SER A 360 -16.13 10.32 5.17
CA SER A 360 -17.28 10.66 4.31
C SER A 360 -17.84 9.39 3.67
N THR A 361 -19.16 9.27 3.74
CA THR A 361 -19.95 8.13 3.26
C THR A 361 -20.37 8.26 1.79
N ASP A 362 -19.86 9.26 1.06
CA ASP A 362 -20.38 9.68 -0.24
C ASP A 362 -19.67 8.99 -1.44
N GLU A 363 -19.26 7.73 -1.27
CA GLU A 363 -19.02 6.84 -2.42
C GLU A 363 -20.14 5.79 -2.42
N ASP A 364 -21.15 6.03 -3.25
CA ASP A 364 -22.36 5.19 -3.39
C ASP A 364 -22.02 3.88 -4.13
N TRP A 365 -21.68 2.84 -3.38
CA TRP A 365 -21.21 1.55 -3.90
C TRP A 365 -22.32 0.61 -4.40
N ASP A 366 -23.59 0.97 -4.23
CA ASP A 366 -24.74 0.11 -4.58
C ASP A 366 -25.18 0.25 -6.06
N GLN A 367 -24.55 1.15 -6.83
CA GLN A 367 -24.86 1.41 -8.25
C GLN A 367 -24.01 0.57 -9.23
N ILE A 368 -24.08 -0.76 -9.16
CA ILE A 368 -23.62 -1.65 -10.24
C ILE A 368 -24.85 -2.26 -10.93
N PRO A 369 -25.24 -1.79 -12.14
CA PRO A 369 -26.40 -2.33 -12.84
C PRO A 369 -26.29 -3.82 -13.14
N ILE A 370 -27.35 -4.56 -12.84
CA ILE A 370 -27.55 -5.94 -13.25
C ILE A 370 -28.43 -5.90 -14.50
N GLU A 371 -27.85 -6.11 -15.69
CA GLU A 371 -28.62 -6.43 -16.88
C GLU A 371 -28.60 -7.95 -17.16
N PRO A 372 -29.76 -8.61 -17.30
CA PRO A 372 -29.83 -9.96 -17.82
C PRO A 372 -29.73 -9.94 -19.35
N MET A 373 -28.67 -10.52 -19.92
CA MET A 373 -28.65 -10.82 -21.35
C MET A 373 -29.64 -11.93 -21.67
N GLU A 374 -30.80 -11.57 -22.21
CA GLU A 374 -31.69 -12.52 -22.87
C GLU A 374 -31.04 -13.05 -24.16
N PHE A 375 -30.93 -14.37 -24.27
CA PHE A 375 -30.58 -15.02 -25.52
C PHE A 375 -31.77 -14.98 -26.49
N LYS A 376 -31.71 -14.14 -27.52
CA LYS A 376 -32.56 -14.35 -28.70
C LYS A 376 -31.95 -15.47 -29.55
N GLN A 377 -32.69 -16.56 -29.69
CA GLN A 377 -32.49 -17.53 -30.77
C GLN A 377 -33.02 -16.92 -32.07
N GLY A 378 -32.26 -17.12 -33.15
CA GLY A 378 -32.50 -16.57 -34.49
C GLY A 378 -31.30 -16.82 -35.37
#